data_AF-A0A667GDV7-F1
#
_entry.id   AF-A0A667GDV7-F1
#
_cell.length_a   1.000
_cell.length_b   1.000
_cell.length_c   1.000
_cell.angle_alpha   90.00
_cell.angle_beta   90.00
_cell.angle_gamma   90.00
#
_symmetry.space_group_name_H-M   'P 1'
#
loop_
_entity.id
_entity.type
_entity.pdbx_description
1 polymer ?
#
loop_
_entity_poly.entity_id
_entity_poly.type
_entity_poly.pdbx_seq_one_letter_code
_entity_poly.pdbx_strand_id
1 'polypeptide(L)'
;MKCLVWVLLVCAYALAQAHKDPTLDHHWNLWKKTYGKQYKEKNEEVARRLIWEKNLKFVMLHNLEHSMGMHSYDLGMNHLGDMGSCGACWAFSAVGALEAQLKLKTGNLVSLSAQNLVDCSTEKYGNKGCNGGFMTEAFQYIIDNNGIDSEASYPYKAMDGKCQYDSKNRAATCSKYTELPFGSEEDLKETVANKGPVSVAIDASHSSFFLYRSGVYYEPACTQTVNHGVLVVGYGNLNGKDYWLVKNSWGLNFGDRGYIRMARNSGNHCGIASYPSYPEI
;
A
#
# COMPACT_ATOMS: atom_id res chain seq x y z
N MET A 1 -21.19 -59.38 -12.36
CA MET A 1 -21.41 -58.35 -11.31
C MET A 1 -20.49 -58.66 -10.14
N LYS A 2 -19.84 -57.64 -9.57
CA LYS A 2 -18.80 -57.70 -8.49
C LYS A 2 -17.33 -57.78 -8.95
N CYS A 3 -16.90 -56.84 -9.79
CA CYS A 3 -15.47 -56.49 -9.90
C CYS A 3 -15.26 -55.00 -10.24
N LEU A 4 -16.20 -54.14 -9.86
CA LEU A 4 -16.24 -52.72 -10.25
C LEU A 4 -16.43 -51.75 -9.07
N VAL A 5 -16.14 -52.20 -7.85
CA VAL A 5 -16.33 -51.39 -6.62
C VAL A 5 -14.99 -51.03 -5.94
N TRP A 6 -13.86 -51.58 -6.39
CA TRP A 6 -12.56 -51.38 -5.72
C TRP A 6 -11.56 -50.51 -6.50
N VAL A 7 -11.99 -49.82 -7.56
CA VAL A 7 -11.13 -48.88 -8.32
C VAL A 7 -11.52 -47.41 -8.06
N LEU A 8 -12.60 -47.15 -7.31
CA LEU A 8 -13.07 -45.78 -7.02
C LEU A 8 -12.68 -45.25 -5.62
N LEU A 9 -11.90 -45.98 -4.83
CA LEU A 9 -11.56 -45.59 -3.44
C LEU A 9 -10.10 -45.24 -3.18
N VAL A 10 -9.23 -45.19 -4.20
CA VAL A 10 -7.81 -44.80 -4.03
C VAL A 10 -7.42 -43.50 -4.77
N CYS A 11 -8.30 -42.94 -5.62
CA CYS A 11 -8.04 -41.67 -6.30
C CYS A 11 -8.77 -40.46 -5.70
N ALA A 12 -9.06 -40.48 -4.40
CA ALA A 12 -9.64 -39.34 -3.67
C ALA A 12 -8.78 -38.84 -2.50
N TYR A 13 -7.56 -39.37 -2.31
CA TYR A 13 -6.67 -39.00 -1.20
C TYR A 13 -5.34 -38.44 -1.68
N ALA A 14 -5.39 -37.44 -2.56
CA ALA A 14 -4.28 -36.51 -2.76
C ALA A 14 -4.77 -35.09 -3.08
N LEU A 15 -5.98 -34.73 -2.65
CA LEU A 15 -6.25 -33.33 -2.34
C LEU A 15 -5.49 -33.06 -1.05
N ALA A 16 -4.26 -32.58 -1.16
CA ALA A 16 -3.53 -32.04 -0.03
C ALA A 16 -4.39 -30.91 0.57
N GLN A 17 -5.22 -31.25 1.56
CA GLN A 17 -5.80 -30.24 2.42
C GLN A 17 -4.60 -29.56 3.06
N ALA A 18 -4.42 -28.27 2.77
CA ALA A 18 -3.45 -27.44 3.47
C ALA A 18 -3.84 -27.44 4.95
N HIS A 19 -3.26 -28.36 5.71
CA HIS A 19 -3.44 -28.43 7.15
C HIS A 19 -2.46 -27.45 7.78
N LYS A 20 -2.97 -26.61 8.68
CA LYS A 20 -2.16 -25.73 9.52
C LYS A 20 -1.10 -26.55 10.27
N ASP A 21 0.10 -26.00 10.43
CA ASP A 21 1.17 -26.61 11.20
C ASP A 21 0.93 -26.39 12.71
N PRO A 22 0.66 -27.45 13.51
CA PRO A 22 0.41 -27.30 14.95
C PRO A 22 1.59 -26.72 15.72
N THR A 23 2.83 -26.86 15.21
CA THR A 23 4.04 -26.33 15.87
C THR A 23 4.06 -24.78 15.87
N LEU A 24 3.33 -24.17 14.93
CA LEU A 24 3.22 -22.72 14.81
C LEU A 24 2.04 -22.13 15.60
N ASP A 25 1.25 -22.93 16.32
CA ASP A 25 0.06 -22.46 17.03
C ASP A 25 0.39 -21.39 18.08
N HIS A 26 1.49 -21.56 18.82
CA HIS A 26 1.95 -20.53 19.77
C HIS A 26 2.32 -19.23 19.05
N HIS A 27 3.07 -19.31 17.96
CA HIS A 27 3.53 -18.15 17.18
C HIS A 27 2.39 -17.41 16.50
N TRP A 28 1.40 -18.12 15.96
CA TRP A 28 0.17 -17.55 15.42
C TRP A 28 -0.61 -16.76 16.47
N ASN A 29 -0.81 -17.36 17.66
CA ASN A 29 -1.53 -16.70 18.74
C ASN A 29 -0.76 -15.46 19.25
N LEU A 30 0.56 -15.53 19.33
CA LEU A 30 1.40 -14.39 19.65
C LEU A 30 1.27 -13.28 18.59
N TRP A 31 1.40 -13.62 17.31
CA TRP A 31 1.27 -12.67 16.20
C TRP A 31 -0.11 -11.99 16.20
N LYS A 32 -1.20 -12.76 16.37
CA LYS A 32 -2.56 -12.20 16.49
C LYS A 32 -2.65 -11.23 17.68
N LYS A 33 -2.10 -11.61 18.84
CA LYS A 33 -2.11 -10.75 20.04
C LYS A 33 -1.32 -9.46 19.81
N THR A 34 -0.14 -9.56 19.21
CA THR A 34 0.72 -8.41 18.90
C THR A 34 0.03 -7.40 17.98
N TYR A 35 -0.72 -7.88 16.98
CA TYR A 35 -1.38 -7.03 15.99
C TYR A 35 -2.89 -6.88 16.19
N GLY A 36 -3.42 -7.26 17.36
CA GLY A 36 -4.83 -7.11 17.71
C GLY A 36 -5.81 -7.84 16.79
N LYS A 37 -5.40 -8.95 16.16
CA LYS A 37 -6.19 -9.67 15.16
C LYS A 37 -7.29 -10.49 15.82
N GLN A 38 -8.51 -10.29 15.34
CA GLN A 38 -9.71 -11.04 15.76
C GLN A 38 -10.49 -11.44 14.52
N TYR A 39 -10.86 -12.73 14.44
CA TYR A 39 -11.67 -13.27 13.36
C TYR A 39 -12.96 -13.80 13.97
N LYS A 40 -14.10 -13.40 13.41
CA LYS A 40 -15.42 -13.77 13.96
C LYS A 40 -15.80 -15.20 13.57
N GLU A 41 -15.36 -15.64 12.40
CA GLU A 41 -15.69 -16.95 11.85
C GLU A 41 -14.51 -17.90 11.90
N LYS A 42 -14.76 -19.16 12.32
CA LYS A 42 -13.71 -20.19 12.42
C LYS A 42 -13.07 -20.51 11.07
N ASN A 43 -13.86 -20.50 10.00
CA ASN A 43 -13.37 -20.76 8.64
C ASN A 43 -12.47 -19.63 8.13
N GLU A 44 -12.81 -18.38 8.46
CA GLU A 44 -11.97 -17.22 8.19
C GLU A 44 -10.63 -17.35 8.91
N GLU A 45 -10.63 -17.66 10.22
CA GLU A 45 -9.39 -17.81 10.98
C GLU A 45 -8.47 -18.89 10.38
N VAL A 46 -9.02 -20.03 9.96
CA VAL A 46 -8.23 -21.09 9.33
C VAL A 46 -7.64 -20.62 8.00
N ALA A 47 -8.41 -19.94 7.15
CA ALA A 47 -7.90 -19.39 5.90
C ALA A 47 -6.78 -18.35 6.13
N ARG A 48 -7.00 -17.43 7.08
CA ARG A 48 -6.01 -16.40 7.48
C ARG A 48 -4.74 -17.02 8.05
N ARG A 49 -4.88 -18.10 8.84
CA ARG A 49 -3.75 -18.86 9.36
C ARG A 49 -2.91 -19.48 8.25
N LEU A 50 -3.54 -20.09 7.25
CA LEU A 50 -2.81 -20.71 6.13
C LEU A 50 -2.06 -19.67 5.28
N ILE A 51 -2.67 -18.49 5.07
CA ILE A 51 -1.99 -17.36 4.43
C ILE A 51 -0.78 -16.92 5.26
N TRP A 52 -0.96 -16.79 6.57
CA TRP A 52 0.12 -16.40 7.48
C TRP A 52 1.28 -17.40 7.49
N GLU A 53 1.03 -18.72 7.50
CA GLU A 53 2.09 -19.74 7.45
C GLU A 53 2.84 -19.71 6.13
N LYS A 54 2.13 -19.54 5.01
CA LYS A 54 2.73 -19.38 3.69
C LYS A 54 3.65 -18.15 3.65
N ASN A 55 3.18 -17.01 4.17
CA ASN A 55 3.95 -15.78 4.24
C ASN A 55 5.15 -15.92 5.17
N LEU A 56 5.01 -16.59 6.32
CA LEU A 56 6.12 -16.85 7.23
C LEU A 56 7.23 -17.65 6.55
N LYS A 57 6.88 -18.73 5.83
CA LYS A 57 7.86 -19.52 5.07
C LYS A 57 8.54 -18.71 3.98
N PHE A 58 7.79 -17.86 3.28
CA PHE A 58 8.33 -16.96 2.27
C PHE A 58 9.34 -15.97 2.86
N VAL A 59 9.00 -15.32 3.99
CA VAL A 59 9.91 -14.43 4.73
C VAL A 59 11.20 -15.15 5.14
N MET A 60 11.08 -16.38 5.68
CA MET A 60 12.25 -17.14 6.12
C MET A 60 13.20 -17.46 4.97
N LEU A 61 12.69 -17.94 3.83
CA LEU A 61 13.50 -18.29 2.67
C LEU A 61 14.14 -17.04 2.04
N HIS A 62 13.38 -15.98 1.84
CA HIS A 62 13.91 -14.72 1.33
C HIS A 62 15.01 -14.16 2.22
N ASN A 63 14.84 -14.19 3.55
CA ASN A 63 15.83 -13.65 4.47
C ASN A 63 17.11 -14.51 4.52
N LEU A 64 17.02 -15.81 4.23
CA LEU A 64 18.20 -16.66 4.03
C LEU A 64 18.98 -16.19 2.79
N GLU A 65 18.29 -15.96 1.66
CA GLU A 65 18.89 -15.41 0.43
C GLU A 65 19.50 -14.01 0.66
N HIS A 66 18.82 -13.16 1.41
CA HIS A 66 19.34 -11.85 1.83
C HIS A 66 20.65 -11.98 2.63
N SER A 67 20.73 -12.93 3.57
CA SER A 67 21.95 -13.14 4.36
C SER A 67 23.14 -13.65 3.54
N MET A 68 22.87 -14.21 2.35
CA MET A 68 23.88 -14.58 1.36
C MET A 68 24.17 -13.44 0.35
N GLY A 69 23.61 -12.25 0.55
CA GLY A 69 23.84 -11.07 -0.29
C GLY A 69 23.06 -11.08 -1.61
N MET A 70 22.06 -11.95 -1.78
CA MET A 70 21.27 -12.04 -3.02
C MET A 70 20.25 -10.90 -3.15
N HIS A 71 19.81 -10.31 -2.02
CA HIS A 71 18.81 -9.24 -1.98
C HIS A 71 19.34 -8.01 -1.24
N SER A 72 19.01 -6.82 -1.72
CA SER A 72 19.33 -5.54 -1.06
C SER A 72 18.35 -5.14 0.04
N TYR A 73 17.36 -5.99 0.33
CA TYR A 73 16.30 -5.76 1.31
C TYR A 73 15.97 -7.05 2.04
N ASP A 74 15.24 -6.91 3.14
CA ASP A 74 14.74 -8.01 3.96
C ASP A 74 13.23 -7.89 4.20
N LEU A 75 12.63 -9.01 4.64
CA LEU A 75 11.21 -9.11 4.91
C LEU A 75 10.94 -9.35 6.40
N GLY A 76 9.70 -9.09 6.82
CA GLY A 76 9.23 -9.34 8.17
C GLY A 76 7.74 -9.62 8.23
N MET A 77 7.35 -10.51 9.15
CA MET A 77 5.94 -10.68 9.47
C MET A 77 5.43 -9.44 10.19
N ASN A 78 4.54 -8.70 9.53
CA ASN A 78 3.88 -7.51 10.07
C ASN A 78 2.36 -7.75 10.19
N HIS A 79 1.61 -6.71 10.54
CA HIS A 79 0.14 -6.75 10.66
C HIS A 79 -0.59 -7.06 9.34
N LEU A 80 0.09 -7.06 8.19
CA LEU A 80 -0.44 -7.47 6.88
C LEU A 80 -0.19 -8.95 6.58
N GLY A 81 0.43 -9.69 7.50
CA GLY A 81 0.79 -11.11 7.31
C GLY A 81 -0.38 -12.03 6.97
N ASP A 82 -1.62 -11.58 7.17
CA ASP A 82 -2.88 -12.29 6.87
C ASP A 82 -3.78 -11.56 5.85
N MET A 83 -3.35 -10.42 5.28
CA MET A 83 -4.24 -9.42 4.66
C MET A 83 -4.93 -9.83 3.34
N GLY A 84 -6.14 -9.30 3.20
CA GLY A 84 -6.68 -8.69 1.96
C GLY A 84 -7.32 -7.35 2.37
N SER A 85 -7.22 -6.29 1.56
CA SER A 85 -7.44 -4.89 2.01
C SER A 85 -8.39 -4.06 1.15
N CYS A 86 -9.08 -3.10 1.78
CA CYS A 86 -9.71 -1.94 1.12
C CYS A 86 -8.67 -1.16 0.30
N GLY A 87 -8.90 -1.00 -1.00
CA GLY A 87 -8.03 -0.32 -1.97
C GLY A 87 -8.15 1.20 -1.95
N ALA A 88 -8.09 1.84 -0.77
CA ALA A 88 -8.13 3.29 -0.62
C ALA A 88 -6.75 3.98 -0.70
N CYS A 89 -5.72 3.28 -1.19
CA CYS A 89 -4.34 3.77 -1.27
C CYS A 89 -4.20 5.07 -2.08
N TRP A 90 -5.01 5.21 -3.14
CA TRP A 90 -5.11 6.42 -3.95
C TRP A 90 -5.47 7.66 -3.10
N ALA A 91 -6.43 7.52 -2.17
CA ALA A 91 -6.86 8.61 -1.31
C ALA A 91 -5.75 9.06 -0.37
N PHE A 92 -5.02 8.10 0.24
CA PHE A 92 -3.89 8.39 1.11
C PHE A 92 -2.71 9.03 0.37
N SER A 93 -2.45 8.59 -0.86
CA SER A 93 -1.44 9.21 -1.72
C SER A 93 -1.80 10.67 -2.02
N ALA A 94 -3.05 10.94 -2.38
CA ALA A 94 -3.53 12.29 -2.68
C ALA A 94 -3.46 13.23 -1.45
N VAL A 95 -4.00 12.82 -0.29
CA VAL A 95 -3.94 13.66 0.92
C VAL A 95 -2.49 13.91 1.35
N GLY A 96 -1.61 12.92 1.25
CA GLY A 96 -0.21 13.08 1.64
C GLY A 96 0.54 14.13 0.80
N ALA A 97 0.25 14.21 -0.50
CA ALA A 97 0.83 15.26 -1.35
C ALA A 97 0.26 16.64 -1.01
N LEU A 98 -1.05 16.73 -0.77
CA LEU A 98 -1.69 18.00 -0.41
C LEU A 98 -1.28 18.50 0.99
N GLU A 99 -1.12 17.62 1.97
CA GLU A 99 -0.57 17.90 3.30
C GLU A 99 0.81 18.56 3.21
N ALA A 100 1.66 18.07 2.30
CA ALA A 100 2.97 18.64 2.09
C ALA A 100 2.89 20.05 1.51
N GLN A 101 2.02 20.27 0.52
CA GLN A 101 1.79 21.61 -0.05
C GLN A 101 1.20 22.57 0.98
N LEU A 102 0.29 22.09 1.84
CA LEU A 102 -0.24 22.86 2.96
C LEU A 102 0.87 23.33 3.90
N LYS A 103 1.76 22.41 4.29
CA LYS A 103 2.92 22.74 5.11
C LYS A 103 3.85 23.73 4.43
N LEU A 104 4.13 23.55 3.14
CA LEU A 104 5.00 24.45 2.38
C LEU A 104 4.42 25.86 2.23
N LYS A 105 3.11 25.98 1.96
CA LYS A 105 2.45 27.28 1.72
C LYS A 105 2.09 28.03 3.01
N THR A 106 1.68 27.31 4.06
CA THR A 106 1.13 27.93 5.29
C THR A 106 2.04 27.81 6.50
N GLY A 107 3.05 26.93 6.45
CA GLY A 107 3.86 26.57 7.61
C GLY A 107 3.18 25.59 8.58
N ASN A 108 1.91 25.24 8.38
CA ASN A 108 1.15 24.33 9.26
C ASN A 108 1.00 22.96 8.62
N LEU A 109 1.35 21.91 9.37
CA LEU A 109 1.12 20.52 8.96
C LEU A 109 -0.17 20.05 9.63
N VAL A 110 -1.21 19.80 8.82
CA VAL A 110 -2.50 19.29 9.27
C VAL A 110 -2.79 18.02 8.49
N SER A 111 -3.09 16.92 9.17
CA SER A 111 -3.50 15.68 8.51
C SER A 111 -4.86 15.86 7.86
N LEU A 112 -4.99 15.49 6.59
CA LEU A 112 -6.21 15.65 5.79
C LEU A 112 -6.97 14.32 5.67
N SER A 113 -8.29 14.40 5.52
CA SER A 113 -9.16 13.22 5.58
C SER A 113 -9.11 12.38 4.30
N ALA A 114 -8.50 11.20 4.37
CA ALA A 114 -8.61 10.21 3.29
C ALA A 114 -10.05 9.68 3.17
N GLN A 115 -10.81 9.61 4.28
CA GLN A 115 -12.21 9.16 4.26
C GLN A 115 -13.12 10.12 3.49
N ASN A 116 -12.87 11.43 3.59
CA ASN A 116 -13.58 12.43 2.79
C ASN A 116 -13.44 12.09 1.29
N LEU A 117 -12.26 11.70 0.83
CA LEU A 117 -12.06 11.31 -0.58
C LEU A 117 -12.79 9.99 -0.90
N VAL A 118 -12.63 8.96 -0.06
CA VAL A 118 -13.30 7.65 -0.23
C VAL A 118 -14.81 7.81 -0.38
N ASP A 119 -15.43 8.65 0.45
CA ASP A 119 -16.89 8.79 0.50
C ASP A 119 -17.45 9.81 -0.51
N CYS A 120 -16.66 10.83 -0.90
CA CYS A 120 -17.17 11.97 -1.67
C CYS A 120 -16.62 12.07 -3.11
N SER A 121 -15.44 11.54 -3.40
CA SER A 121 -14.81 11.60 -4.73
C SER A 121 -15.24 10.40 -5.60
N THR A 122 -16.52 10.04 -5.59
CA THR A 122 -17.00 8.75 -6.14
C THR A 122 -17.35 8.82 -7.64
N GLU A 123 -18.58 8.47 -8.04
CA GLU A 123 -18.96 8.23 -9.44
C GLU A 123 -18.70 9.43 -10.37
N LYS A 124 -18.89 10.66 -9.88
CA LYS A 124 -18.63 11.89 -10.65
C LYS A 124 -17.17 11.99 -11.12
N TYR A 125 -16.22 11.47 -10.35
CA TYR A 125 -14.77 11.56 -10.59
C TYR A 125 -14.17 10.18 -10.93
N GLY A 126 -14.97 9.12 -11.00
CA GLY A 126 -14.51 7.78 -11.36
C GLY A 126 -13.83 6.97 -10.25
N ASN A 127 -13.65 7.50 -9.03
CA ASN A 127 -13.18 6.66 -7.92
C ASN A 127 -14.30 5.80 -7.33
N LYS A 128 -13.93 4.68 -6.74
CA LYS A 128 -14.83 3.65 -6.23
C LYS A 128 -14.55 3.32 -4.77
N GLY A 129 -14.11 4.32 -4.01
CA GLY A 129 -13.80 4.20 -2.59
C GLY A 129 -12.77 3.11 -2.31
N CYS A 130 -13.17 2.10 -1.55
CA CYS A 130 -12.38 0.90 -1.25
C CYS A 130 -12.13 -0.02 -2.44
N ASN A 131 -12.80 0.16 -3.57
CA ASN A 131 -12.60 -0.63 -4.78
C ASN A 131 -11.61 0.03 -5.76
N GLY A 132 -10.86 1.03 -5.31
CA GLY A 132 -9.83 1.72 -6.09
C GLY A 132 -10.24 3.11 -6.54
N GLY A 133 -9.26 3.84 -7.06
CA GLY A 133 -9.37 5.23 -7.48
C GLY A 133 -8.01 5.76 -7.90
N PHE A 134 -7.94 7.04 -8.24
CA PHE A 134 -6.76 7.70 -8.74
C PHE A 134 -6.55 9.07 -8.11
N MET A 135 -5.29 9.48 -7.98
CA MET A 135 -4.92 10.68 -7.22
C MET A 135 -5.36 11.98 -7.92
N THR A 136 -5.29 12.04 -9.25
CA THR A 136 -5.71 13.22 -10.02
C THR A 136 -7.21 13.47 -9.91
N GLU A 137 -8.02 12.41 -9.93
CA GLU A 137 -9.47 12.49 -9.70
C GLU A 137 -9.82 12.97 -8.30
N ALA A 138 -9.03 12.54 -7.31
CA ALA A 138 -9.12 13.07 -5.95
C ALA A 138 -8.77 14.56 -5.90
N PHE A 139 -7.71 15.00 -6.57
CA PHE A 139 -7.35 16.41 -6.64
C PHE A 139 -8.43 17.24 -7.34
N GLN A 140 -9.00 16.73 -8.43
CA GLN A 140 -10.10 17.38 -9.13
C GLN A 140 -11.33 17.53 -8.25
N TYR A 141 -11.67 16.51 -7.45
CA TYR A 141 -12.72 16.63 -6.44
C TYR A 141 -12.44 17.76 -5.45
N ILE A 142 -11.22 17.87 -4.90
CA ILE A 142 -10.89 18.90 -3.91
C ILE A 142 -11.00 20.30 -4.51
N ILE A 143 -10.62 20.46 -5.79
CA ILE A 143 -10.77 21.71 -6.56
C ILE A 143 -12.26 22.06 -6.70
N ASP A 144 -13.06 21.15 -7.26
CA ASP A 144 -14.49 21.34 -7.50
C ASP A 144 -15.27 21.59 -6.19
N ASN A 145 -14.91 20.87 -5.13
CA ASN A 145 -15.52 20.95 -3.81
C ASN A 145 -15.09 22.19 -3.02
N ASN A 146 -14.10 22.93 -3.52
CA ASN A 146 -13.46 24.05 -2.84
C ASN A 146 -12.99 23.70 -1.42
N GLY A 147 -12.44 22.49 -1.25
CA GLY A 147 -11.88 22.06 0.03
C GLY A 147 -11.89 20.57 0.31
N ILE A 148 -11.18 20.24 1.38
CA ILE A 148 -11.15 18.92 2.02
C ILE A 148 -11.09 19.09 3.54
N ASP A 149 -11.74 18.20 4.28
CA ASP A 149 -11.75 18.18 5.74
C ASP A 149 -10.44 17.64 6.34
N SER A 150 -10.20 17.96 7.62
CA SER A 150 -9.12 17.34 8.39
C SER A 150 -9.41 15.88 8.75
N GLU A 151 -8.38 15.07 8.96
CA GLU A 151 -8.52 13.72 9.51
C GLU A 151 -9.20 13.74 10.89
N ALA A 152 -8.97 14.78 11.69
CA ALA A 152 -9.58 14.91 13.01
C ALA A 152 -11.10 15.10 12.96
N SER A 153 -11.60 15.85 11.97
CA SER A 153 -13.03 16.10 11.77
C SER A 153 -13.73 15.00 10.99
N TYR A 154 -13.00 14.27 10.13
CA TYR A 154 -13.54 13.19 9.32
C TYR A 154 -12.59 11.98 9.33
N PRO A 155 -12.60 11.15 10.39
CA PRO A 155 -11.63 10.08 10.56
C PRO A 155 -11.79 8.91 9.57
N TYR A 156 -10.68 8.26 9.24
CA TYR A 156 -10.64 7.07 8.40
C TYR A 156 -11.27 5.83 9.04
N LYS A 157 -12.12 5.15 8.28
CA LYS A 157 -12.91 3.98 8.71
C LYS A 157 -12.61 2.71 7.91
N ALA A 158 -11.79 2.79 6.87
CA ALA A 158 -11.43 1.66 6.01
C ALA A 158 -12.63 0.94 5.37
N MET A 159 -13.70 1.69 5.08
CA MET A 159 -14.91 1.21 4.42
C MET A 159 -15.56 2.34 3.63
N ASP A 160 -16.37 1.99 2.64
CA ASP A 160 -17.18 2.94 1.90
C ASP A 160 -18.31 3.48 2.80
N GLY A 161 -18.41 4.81 2.87
CA GLY A 161 -19.44 5.51 3.63
C GLY A 161 -20.23 6.49 2.75
N LYS A 162 -21.23 7.12 3.35
CA LYS A 162 -21.91 8.27 2.74
C LYS A 162 -21.03 9.50 2.91
N CYS A 163 -20.89 10.32 1.87
CA CYS A 163 -20.19 11.60 1.95
C CYS A 163 -20.73 12.49 3.08
N GLN A 164 -19.84 12.92 3.98
CA GLN A 164 -20.12 13.78 5.14
C GLN A 164 -19.23 15.03 5.18
N TYR A 165 -18.72 15.49 4.03
CA TYR A 165 -17.92 16.72 3.97
C TYR A 165 -18.67 17.91 4.59
N ASP A 166 -17.99 18.65 5.46
CA ASP A 166 -18.52 19.89 6.07
C ASP A 166 -17.54 21.03 5.88
N SER A 167 -17.94 22.03 5.07
CA SER A 167 -17.15 23.25 4.82
C SER A 167 -16.63 23.97 6.08
N LYS A 168 -17.28 23.79 7.25
CA LYS A 168 -16.81 24.34 8.54
C LYS A 168 -15.54 23.68 9.06
N ASN A 169 -15.29 22.44 8.66
CA ASN A 169 -14.15 21.62 9.07
C ASN A 169 -13.04 21.57 7.99
N ARG A 170 -13.19 22.36 6.93
CA ARG A 170 -12.24 22.45 5.83
C ARG A 170 -10.84 22.82 6.35
N ALA A 171 -9.88 21.97 6.05
CA ALA A 171 -8.50 22.10 6.48
C ALA A 171 -7.54 22.53 5.35
N ALA A 172 -7.88 22.24 4.10
CA ALA A 172 -7.12 22.66 2.93
C ALA A 172 -8.01 22.87 1.71
N THR A 173 -7.47 23.56 0.71
CA THR A 173 -8.03 23.69 -0.64
C THR A 173 -6.99 23.24 -1.66
N CYS A 174 -7.43 22.93 -2.88
CA CYS A 174 -6.57 22.65 -4.02
C CYS A 174 -6.96 23.60 -5.16
N SER A 175 -5.98 24.21 -5.82
CA SER A 175 -6.20 25.13 -6.93
C SER A 175 -6.01 24.46 -8.30
N LYS A 176 -5.04 23.55 -8.40
CA LYS A 176 -4.72 22.77 -9.59
C LYS A 176 -3.86 21.56 -9.19
N TYR A 177 -3.64 20.66 -10.14
CA TYR A 177 -2.60 19.62 -10.05
C TYR A 177 -1.78 19.59 -11.34
N THR A 178 -0.58 19.02 -11.25
CA THR A 178 0.31 18.80 -12.39
C THR A 178 0.66 17.33 -12.47
N GLU A 179 0.50 16.74 -13.67
CA GLU A 179 0.99 15.39 -13.99
C GLU A 179 2.38 15.48 -14.62
N LEU A 180 3.28 14.57 -14.26
CA LEU A 180 4.63 14.50 -14.82
C LEU A 180 4.68 13.56 -16.03
N PRO A 181 5.69 13.70 -16.91
CA PRO A 181 5.87 12.80 -18.05
C PRO A 181 6.00 11.33 -17.62
N PHE A 182 5.27 10.45 -18.33
CA PHE A 182 5.26 9.01 -18.05
C PHE A 182 6.68 8.41 -18.08
N GLY A 183 7.04 7.71 -17.01
CA GLY A 183 8.27 6.93 -16.89
C GLY A 183 9.53 7.75 -16.66
N SER A 184 9.44 9.08 -16.56
CA SER A 184 10.60 9.95 -16.36
C SER A 184 10.98 10.03 -14.88
N GLU A 185 11.92 9.18 -14.47
CA GLU A 185 12.50 9.22 -13.12
C GLU A 185 13.26 10.54 -12.86
N GLU A 186 13.77 11.20 -13.90
CA GLU A 186 14.47 12.48 -13.78
C GLU A 186 13.49 13.63 -13.49
N ASP A 187 12.37 13.73 -14.22
CA ASP A 187 11.33 14.74 -13.94
C ASP A 187 10.73 14.54 -12.55
N LEU A 188 10.53 13.27 -12.13
CA LEU A 188 10.10 12.95 -10.78
C LEU A 188 11.12 13.43 -9.75
N LYS A 189 12.42 13.24 -9.99
CA LYS A 189 13.50 13.63 -9.07
C LYS A 189 13.56 15.14 -8.92
N GLU A 190 13.53 15.86 -10.04
CA GLU A 190 13.52 17.32 -10.07
C GLU A 190 12.30 17.86 -9.32
N THR A 191 11.11 17.31 -9.58
CA THR A 191 9.86 17.72 -8.94
C THR A 191 9.92 17.48 -7.43
N VAL A 192 10.38 16.30 -6.98
CA VAL A 192 10.51 16.00 -5.54
C VAL A 192 11.47 16.98 -4.85
N ALA A 193 12.56 17.37 -5.52
CA ALA A 193 13.52 18.32 -4.98
C ALA A 193 12.98 19.76 -4.89
N ASN A 194 12.24 20.19 -5.91
CA ASN A 194 11.90 21.60 -6.09
C ASN A 194 10.45 21.96 -5.69
N LYS A 195 9.55 20.98 -5.69
CA LYS A 195 8.11 21.15 -5.39
C LYS A 195 7.68 20.40 -4.12
N GLY A 196 8.45 19.40 -3.69
CA GLY A 196 8.16 18.59 -2.51
C GLY A 196 7.52 17.24 -2.86
N PRO A 197 6.90 16.55 -1.90
CA PRO A 197 6.34 15.21 -2.08
C PRO A 197 5.37 15.07 -3.27
N VAL A 198 5.51 13.97 -4.02
CA VAL A 198 4.76 13.67 -5.25
C VAL A 198 3.96 12.39 -5.07
N SER A 199 2.68 12.42 -5.39
CA SER A 199 1.82 11.23 -5.45
C SER A 199 2.22 10.38 -6.65
N VAL A 200 2.42 9.08 -6.43
CA VAL A 200 2.73 8.12 -7.50
C VAL A 200 1.91 6.86 -7.35
N ALA A 201 1.80 6.09 -8.42
CA ALA A 201 1.25 4.75 -8.41
C ALA A 201 2.37 3.73 -8.67
N ILE A 202 2.29 2.57 -8.01
CA ILE A 202 3.24 1.46 -8.17
C ILE A 202 2.53 0.13 -8.33
N ASP A 203 3.22 -0.86 -8.89
CA ASP A 203 2.86 -2.27 -8.76
C ASP A 203 3.24 -2.78 -7.37
N ALA A 204 2.24 -3.06 -6.54
CA ALA A 204 2.41 -3.63 -5.21
C ALA A 204 1.88 -5.07 -5.13
N SER A 205 1.74 -5.79 -6.25
CA SER A 205 1.12 -7.13 -6.30
C SER A 205 1.92 -8.23 -5.59
N HIS A 206 3.16 -7.96 -5.23
CA HIS A 206 4.13 -8.96 -4.81
C HIS A 206 4.16 -9.15 -3.29
N SER A 207 4.27 -10.41 -2.84
CA SER A 207 4.42 -10.74 -1.42
C SER A 207 5.65 -10.09 -0.78
N SER A 208 6.72 -9.90 -1.55
CA SER A 208 7.92 -9.17 -1.15
C SER A 208 7.62 -7.70 -0.81
N PHE A 209 6.66 -7.06 -1.49
CA PHE A 209 6.22 -5.70 -1.15
C PHE A 209 5.45 -5.66 0.17
N PHE A 210 4.40 -6.49 0.32
CA PHE A 210 3.55 -6.49 1.54
C PHE A 210 4.33 -6.77 2.83
N LEU A 211 5.37 -7.59 2.71
CA LEU A 211 6.19 -8.07 3.82
C LEU A 211 7.52 -7.31 3.92
N TYR A 212 7.75 -6.27 3.12
CA TYR A 212 8.95 -5.45 3.18
C TYR A 212 9.21 -4.96 4.61
N ARG A 213 10.46 -5.09 5.06
CA ARG A 213 10.92 -4.61 6.36
C ARG A 213 11.92 -3.46 6.22
N SER A 214 13.03 -3.66 5.52
CA SER A 214 14.08 -2.65 5.39
C SER A 214 15.00 -2.88 4.18
N GLY A 215 15.94 -1.97 3.93
CA GLY A 215 16.84 -2.02 2.77
C GLY A 215 16.25 -1.38 1.51
N VAL A 216 16.89 -1.57 0.35
CA VAL A 216 16.41 -1.04 -0.95
C VAL A 216 15.64 -2.14 -1.67
N TYR A 217 14.33 -1.97 -1.77
CA TYR A 217 13.41 -2.90 -2.41
C TYR A 217 13.61 -2.93 -3.92
N TYR A 218 13.83 -4.14 -4.44
CA TYR A 218 13.86 -4.44 -5.87
C TYR A 218 13.25 -5.82 -6.10
N GLU A 219 12.20 -5.89 -6.90
CA GLU A 219 11.49 -7.12 -7.24
C GLU A 219 11.58 -7.36 -8.76
N PRO A 220 12.40 -8.31 -9.26
CA PRO A 220 12.56 -8.55 -10.69
C PRO A 220 11.24 -8.81 -11.43
N ALA A 221 10.21 -9.32 -10.73
CA ALA A 221 8.90 -9.57 -11.29
C ALA A 221 7.96 -8.35 -11.31
N CYS A 222 8.35 -7.21 -10.73
CA CYS A 222 7.56 -5.98 -10.74
C CYS A 222 7.27 -5.54 -12.18
N THR A 223 6.04 -5.12 -12.41
CA THR A 223 5.61 -4.59 -13.70
C THR A 223 5.39 -3.07 -13.61
N GLN A 224 5.06 -2.43 -14.74
CA GLN A 224 4.58 -1.05 -14.75
C GLN A 224 3.04 -0.98 -14.74
N THR A 225 2.36 -2.12 -14.53
CA THR A 225 0.91 -2.19 -14.31
C THR A 225 0.62 -1.87 -12.86
N VAL A 226 0.44 -0.58 -12.58
CA VAL A 226 0.30 -0.07 -11.21
C VAL A 226 -1.07 -0.40 -10.60
N ASN A 227 -1.10 -0.59 -9.29
CA ASN A 227 -2.33 -0.88 -8.52
C ASN A 227 -2.35 -0.29 -7.11
N HIS A 228 -1.30 0.42 -6.70
CA HIS A 228 -1.18 0.96 -5.34
C HIS A 228 -0.67 2.40 -5.36
N GLY A 229 -1.45 3.32 -4.80
CA GLY A 229 -1.06 4.72 -4.63
C GLY A 229 -0.18 4.92 -3.40
N VAL A 230 0.96 5.59 -3.58
CA VAL A 230 1.93 5.91 -2.53
C VAL A 230 2.47 7.34 -2.72
N LEU A 231 3.28 7.82 -1.78
CA LEU A 231 3.84 9.17 -1.84
C LEU A 231 5.37 9.13 -1.83
N VAL A 232 6.01 9.64 -2.88
CA VAL A 232 7.46 9.85 -2.89
C VAL A 232 7.76 11.12 -2.13
N VAL A 233 8.51 11.00 -1.02
CA VAL A 233 8.83 12.13 -0.13
C VAL A 233 10.30 12.55 -0.19
N GLY A 234 11.09 11.83 -0.98
CA GLY A 234 12.52 12.07 -1.11
C GLY A 234 13.21 10.97 -1.92
N TYR A 235 14.52 11.06 -2.01
CA TYR A 235 15.36 10.08 -2.69
C TYR A 235 16.77 10.10 -2.09
N GLY A 236 17.55 9.07 -2.35
CA GLY A 236 18.92 8.98 -1.87
C GLY A 236 19.69 7.82 -2.49
N ASN A 237 20.78 7.46 -1.82
CA ASN A 237 21.59 6.30 -2.14
C ASN A 237 21.94 5.57 -0.84
N LEU A 238 21.86 4.24 -0.85
CA LEU A 238 22.28 3.39 0.26
C LEU A 238 23.24 2.33 -0.27
N ASN A 239 24.49 2.36 0.17
CA ASN A 239 25.52 1.38 -0.22
C ASN A 239 25.63 1.18 -1.74
N GLY A 240 25.58 2.28 -2.51
CA GLY A 240 25.66 2.25 -3.97
C GLY A 240 24.34 1.94 -4.68
N LYS A 241 23.23 1.76 -3.94
CA LYS A 241 21.89 1.56 -4.51
C LYS A 241 21.06 2.83 -4.39
N ASP A 242 20.74 3.41 -5.54
CA ASP A 242 19.83 4.56 -5.64
C ASP A 242 18.40 4.16 -5.23
N TYR A 243 17.74 5.00 -4.44
CA TYR A 243 16.37 4.75 -4.01
C TYR A 243 15.47 5.99 -4.03
N TRP A 244 14.17 5.73 -4.15
CA TRP A 244 13.06 6.60 -3.79
C TRP A 244 12.65 6.33 -2.35
N LEU A 245 12.50 7.37 -1.53
CA LEU A 245 11.92 7.26 -0.20
C LEU A 245 10.41 7.42 -0.31
N VAL A 246 9.69 6.32 -0.07
CA VAL A 246 8.25 6.23 -0.33
C VAL A 246 7.51 6.05 0.99
N LYS A 247 6.56 6.95 1.28
CA LYS A 247 5.60 6.84 2.38
C LYS A 247 4.46 5.95 1.93
N ASN A 248 4.20 4.87 2.68
CA ASN A 248 3.05 4.00 2.46
C ASN A 248 1.89 4.37 3.41
N SER A 249 0.70 3.83 3.15
CA SER A 249 -0.53 4.09 3.91
C SER A 249 -0.96 2.91 4.79
N TRP A 250 -0.06 1.97 5.07
CA TRP A 250 -0.32 0.77 5.90
C TRP A 250 0.19 0.92 7.33
N GLY A 251 0.31 2.14 7.84
CA GLY A 251 0.71 2.41 9.23
C GLY A 251 2.18 2.10 9.54
N LEU A 252 2.57 2.40 10.79
CA LEU A 252 3.98 2.40 11.21
C LEU A 252 4.61 1.00 11.32
N ASN A 253 3.79 -0.05 11.38
CA ASN A 253 4.25 -1.43 11.48
C ASN A 253 4.60 -2.04 10.12
N PHE A 254 4.40 -1.31 9.02
CA PHE A 254 4.87 -1.67 7.68
C PHE A 254 6.27 -1.10 7.43
N GLY A 255 7.17 -1.89 6.82
CA GLY A 255 8.48 -1.39 6.39
C GLY A 255 9.30 -0.72 7.49
N ASP A 256 10.04 0.31 7.09
CA ASP A 256 10.83 1.14 7.99
C ASP A 256 9.94 2.27 8.52
N ARG A 257 9.18 1.97 9.58
CA ARG A 257 8.27 2.91 10.26
C ARG A 257 7.23 3.53 9.33
N GLY A 258 6.64 2.72 8.45
CA GLY A 258 5.63 3.11 7.45
C GLY A 258 6.20 3.49 6.08
N TYR A 259 7.52 3.44 5.91
CA TYR A 259 8.21 3.79 4.68
C TYR A 259 8.85 2.58 4.00
N ILE A 260 9.06 2.71 2.70
CA ILE A 260 9.84 1.79 1.88
C ILE A 260 10.82 2.58 1.02
N ARG A 261 12.04 2.06 0.89
CA ARG A 261 13.01 2.57 -0.08
C ARG A 261 12.91 1.71 -1.33
N MET A 262 12.35 2.25 -2.41
CA MET A 262 12.21 1.52 -3.69
C MET A 262 13.36 1.86 -4.62
N ALA A 263 13.84 0.89 -5.40
CA ALA A 263 14.92 1.11 -6.35
C ALA A 263 14.61 2.27 -7.31
N ARG A 264 15.58 3.18 -7.45
CA ARG A 264 15.54 4.33 -8.37
C ARG A 264 16.57 4.14 -9.47
N ASN A 265 16.36 4.79 -10.62
CA ASN A 265 17.22 4.68 -11.81
C ASN A 265 17.38 3.22 -12.26
N SER A 266 16.30 2.46 -12.14
CA SER A 266 16.29 1.00 -12.32
C SER A 266 15.20 0.59 -13.30
N GLY A 267 15.04 1.37 -14.37
CA GLY A 267 14.09 1.13 -15.45
C GLY A 267 12.64 1.40 -15.05
N ASN A 268 12.39 2.50 -14.32
CA ASN A 268 11.06 2.83 -13.80
C ASN A 268 10.47 1.67 -12.98
N HIS A 269 11.22 1.22 -11.98
CA HIS A 269 10.92 0.02 -11.22
C HIS A 269 9.53 0.08 -10.57
N CYS A 270 8.76 -0.99 -10.72
CA CYS A 270 7.35 -1.10 -10.32
C CYS A 270 6.45 0.03 -10.86
N GLY A 271 6.85 0.74 -11.93
CA GLY A 271 6.07 1.85 -12.51
C GLY A 271 6.06 3.13 -11.69
N ILE A 272 6.99 3.32 -10.75
CA ILE A 272 6.96 4.45 -9.80
C ILE A 272 6.92 5.84 -10.44
N ALA A 273 7.47 6.00 -11.64
CA ALA A 273 7.45 7.23 -12.43
C ALA A 273 6.39 7.20 -13.56
N SER A 274 5.54 6.16 -13.65
CA SER A 274 4.52 6.04 -14.70
C SER A 274 3.38 7.04 -14.55
N TYR A 275 2.94 7.29 -13.31
CA TYR A 275 1.82 8.22 -13.04
C TYR A 275 2.11 9.19 -11.87
N PRO A 276 3.13 10.06 -11.96
CA PRO A 276 3.41 11.01 -10.91
C PRO A 276 2.53 12.24 -11.06
N SER A 277 1.98 12.70 -9.94
CA SER A 277 1.25 13.97 -9.89
C SER A 277 1.40 14.66 -8.55
N TYR A 278 1.29 15.98 -8.53
CA TYR A 278 1.26 16.76 -7.30
C TYR A 278 0.21 17.87 -7.39
N PRO A 279 -0.51 18.16 -6.28
CA PRO A 279 -1.45 19.27 -6.22
C PRO A 279 -0.72 20.58 -5.89
N GLU A 280 -1.40 21.70 -6.02
CA GLU A 280 -0.98 23.01 -5.51
C GLU A 280 -2.16 23.70 -4.82
N ILE A 281 -1.92 24.29 -3.64
CA ILE A 281 -2.91 25.12 -2.92
C ILE A 281 -2.97 26.51 -3.55
#